data_AF-A0A9E4CRT8-F1
#
_entry.id   AF-A0A9E4CRT8-F1
#
_cell.length_a   1.000
_cell.length_b   1.000
_cell.length_c   1.000
_cell.angle_alpha   90.00
_cell.angle_beta   90.00
_cell.angle_gamma   90.00
#
_symmetry.space_group_name_H-M   'P 1'
#
loop_
_entity.id
_entity.type
_entity.pdbx_description
1 polymer ?
#
loop_
_entity_poly.entity_id
_entity_poly.type
_entity_poly.pdbx_seq_one_letter_code
_entity_poly.pdbx_strand_id
1 'polypeptide(L)'
;MTDLAAITPHLRRRFAERRVVFWHDSAGQYSDGLDAMDLPGISLVRVANNEFALKHQLLLQQPSDKILVYRSGEMPTGIDNWLADLEFAYGVFTADHGSLVAQDLGLAASGIDDVVREHAAFFGKDKFVQSLKALLKPDDDEVLLRAKMTAVVLGQSEHSLLEITRTLLVENAKGVRTKYDALGKQGLIDFYWAGVSRIYGYASDEPSIDDFVLWLFDVAIAGFVSDRPGGLQNARLDLAGLRHDPRSQGALAMLAMRASKDLDYKSRIKDADFRDLRSDDYFPETDQRIITGLVAAIAEQSISARDVGDIVRTRQTSAWIDRYRLHYRAIETGAELLHQLSTLDTSLTSFDQALDRYRSEWFRIDQLYRQFCHAYRSCEESSVLDSLRAQVESRYTSKFLYELGASFQKQLDGVNEWRSAALRSQQSFYESRIARITRSGKKAVVIVSDALRYEAAEELGSRIRHEDRFDAELDAMLGVLPTYTQLGMAALLPHDGLKHSEAAKIVL
;
A
#
# COMPACT_ATOMS: atom_id res chain seq x y z
N MET A 1 34.12 -20.17 -24.83
CA MET A 1 34.27 -20.37 -26.27
C MET A 1 33.87 -19.06 -26.92
N THR A 2 34.84 -18.35 -27.49
CA THR A 2 34.62 -17.06 -28.14
C THR A 2 33.74 -17.29 -29.37
N ASP A 3 32.59 -16.62 -29.45
CA ASP A 3 31.62 -16.90 -30.51
C ASP A 3 32.03 -16.21 -31.81
N LEU A 4 32.90 -16.86 -32.59
CA LEU A 4 33.26 -16.42 -33.95
C LEU A 4 32.04 -16.30 -34.88
N ALA A 5 30.93 -16.98 -34.55
CA ALA A 5 29.68 -16.85 -35.28
C ALA A 5 29.05 -15.47 -35.11
N ALA A 6 29.26 -14.81 -33.96
CA ALA A 6 28.79 -13.45 -33.71
C ALA A 6 29.53 -12.40 -34.54
N ILE A 7 30.83 -12.61 -34.82
CA ILE A 7 31.68 -11.63 -35.55
C ILE A 7 31.53 -11.75 -37.07
N THR A 8 31.32 -12.96 -37.57
CA THR A 8 31.28 -13.27 -39.01
C THR A 8 30.31 -12.35 -39.80
N PRO A 9 29.09 -12.04 -39.33
CA PRO A 9 28.20 -11.09 -40.00
C PRO A 9 28.75 -9.67 -40.11
N HIS A 10 29.43 -9.15 -39.07
CA HIS A 10 30.03 -7.81 -39.09
C HIS A 10 31.18 -7.72 -40.09
N LEU A 11 32.02 -8.76 -40.13
CA LEU A 11 33.10 -8.85 -41.13
C LEU A 11 32.51 -8.89 -42.55
N ARG A 12 31.50 -9.74 -42.80
CA ARG A 12 30.83 -9.83 -44.12
C ARG A 12 30.24 -8.50 -44.56
N ARG A 13 29.63 -7.72 -43.65
CA ARG A 13 29.12 -6.38 -43.94
C ARG A 13 30.22 -5.41 -44.36
N ARG A 14 31.37 -5.40 -43.67
CA ARG A 14 32.51 -4.55 -44.05
C ARG A 14 33.09 -4.94 -45.40
N PHE A 15 33.16 -6.24 -45.70
CA PHE A 15 33.59 -6.74 -47.01
C PHE A 15 32.59 -6.47 -48.15
N ALA A 16 31.39 -5.95 -47.87
CA ALA A 16 30.47 -5.47 -48.91
C ALA A 16 30.93 -4.14 -49.50
N GLU A 17 31.60 -3.30 -48.70
CA GLU A 17 32.03 -1.95 -49.08
C GLU A 17 33.54 -1.85 -49.29
N ARG A 18 34.32 -2.75 -48.68
CA ARG A 18 35.79 -2.69 -48.63
C ARG A 18 36.41 -4.01 -49.06
N ARG A 19 37.53 -3.95 -49.78
CA ARG A 19 38.30 -5.16 -50.11
C ARG A 19 39.24 -5.58 -48.98
N VAL A 20 39.78 -4.64 -48.21
CA VAL A 20 40.67 -4.92 -47.07
C VAL A 20 39.93 -4.57 -45.79
N VAL A 21 39.96 -5.47 -44.81
CA VAL A 21 39.49 -5.21 -43.45
C VAL A 21 40.63 -5.53 -42.49
N PHE A 22 41.09 -4.52 -41.74
CA PHE A 22 42.02 -4.72 -40.66
C PHE A 22 41.25 -5.13 -39.41
N TRP A 23 41.61 -6.26 -38.80
CA TRP A 23 41.05 -6.73 -37.55
C TRP A 23 42.12 -6.69 -36.45
N HIS A 24 41.94 -5.80 -35.48
CA HIS A 24 42.74 -5.73 -34.26
C HIS A 24 42.04 -6.47 -33.12
N ASP A 25 42.73 -7.44 -32.53
CA ASP A 25 42.32 -8.24 -31.38
C ASP A 25 43.40 -8.16 -30.30
N SER A 26 43.38 -7.08 -29.52
CA SER A 26 44.40 -6.78 -28.51
C SER A 26 44.60 -7.91 -27.50
N ALA A 27 43.51 -8.59 -27.12
CA ALA A 27 43.51 -9.70 -26.17
C ALA A 27 43.78 -11.07 -26.82
N GLY A 28 43.88 -11.14 -28.15
CA GLY A 28 44.12 -12.38 -28.90
C GLY A 28 43.03 -13.44 -28.76
N GLN A 29 41.82 -13.05 -28.34
CA GLN A 29 40.73 -13.96 -27.97
C GLN A 29 40.17 -14.80 -29.13
N TYR A 30 40.45 -14.38 -30.37
CA TYR A 30 39.96 -15.01 -31.59
C TYR A 30 41.06 -15.74 -32.36
N SER A 31 42.32 -15.65 -31.91
CA SER A 31 43.51 -16.14 -32.62
C SER A 31 43.47 -17.64 -32.96
N ASP A 32 42.95 -18.47 -32.06
CA ASP A 32 42.93 -19.94 -32.17
C ASP A 32 41.80 -20.47 -33.07
N GLY A 33 40.73 -19.69 -33.30
CA GLY A 33 39.56 -20.15 -34.05
C GLY A 33 39.41 -19.52 -35.44
N LEU A 34 40.23 -18.53 -35.79
CA LEU A 34 40.19 -17.83 -37.08
C LEU A 34 40.24 -18.75 -38.30
N ASP A 35 41.04 -19.81 -38.24
CA ASP A 35 41.23 -20.72 -39.38
C ASP A 35 39.99 -21.60 -39.63
N ALA A 36 39.12 -21.74 -38.63
CA ALA A 36 37.85 -22.46 -38.73
C ALA A 36 36.69 -21.56 -39.23
N MET A 37 36.95 -20.27 -39.49
CA MET A 37 35.93 -19.30 -39.87
C MET A 37 35.60 -19.40 -41.37
N ASP A 38 34.33 -19.61 -41.71
CA ASP A 38 33.88 -19.71 -43.09
C ASP A 38 33.70 -18.32 -43.75
N LEU A 39 34.75 -17.86 -44.41
CA LEU A 39 34.80 -16.64 -45.21
C LEU A 39 35.08 -16.94 -46.69
N PRO A 40 34.08 -17.35 -47.48
CA PRO A 40 34.28 -17.69 -48.88
C PRO A 40 34.76 -16.48 -49.69
N GLY A 41 35.87 -16.65 -50.41
CA GLY A 41 36.45 -15.62 -51.28
C GLY A 41 37.22 -14.51 -50.56
N ILE A 42 37.54 -14.68 -49.27
CA ILE A 42 38.36 -13.75 -48.48
C ILE A 42 39.64 -14.48 -48.03
N SER A 43 40.80 -13.86 -48.27
CA SER A 43 42.08 -14.38 -47.79
C SER A 43 42.37 -13.84 -46.39
N LEU A 44 42.59 -14.74 -45.42
CA LEU A 44 43.05 -14.37 -44.08
C LEU A 44 44.58 -14.25 -44.05
N VAL A 45 45.10 -13.13 -43.55
CA VAL A 45 46.53 -12.94 -43.32
C VAL A 45 46.78 -12.44 -41.90
N ARG A 46 47.73 -13.06 -41.20
CA ARG A 46 48.12 -12.67 -39.84
C ARG A 46 49.35 -11.76 -39.88
N VAL A 47 49.33 -10.69 -39.10
CA VAL A 47 50.50 -9.82 -38.89
C VAL A 47 51.46 -10.51 -37.92
N ALA A 48 52.66 -10.83 -38.39
CA ALA A 48 53.69 -11.53 -37.63
C ALA A 48 55.08 -11.00 -38.03
N ASN A 49 55.33 -9.72 -37.76
CA ASN A 49 56.57 -9.02 -38.12
C ASN A 49 56.89 -9.08 -39.63
N ASN A 50 55.84 -9.01 -40.46
CA ASN A 50 55.85 -9.14 -41.92
C ASN A 50 55.14 -7.96 -42.61
N GLU A 51 55.00 -6.83 -41.92
CA GLU A 51 54.20 -5.67 -42.33
C GLU A 51 54.59 -5.13 -43.71
N PHE A 52 55.88 -5.10 -44.03
CA PHE A 52 56.35 -4.66 -45.35
C PHE A 52 55.91 -5.61 -46.48
N ALA A 53 56.04 -6.92 -46.26
CA ALA A 53 55.63 -7.93 -47.22
C ALA A 53 54.10 -7.90 -47.41
N LEU A 54 53.36 -7.73 -46.31
CA LEU A 54 51.92 -7.50 -46.30
C LEU A 54 51.54 -6.27 -47.12
N LYS A 55 52.23 -5.14 -46.92
CA LYS A 55 51.97 -3.90 -47.65
C LYS A 55 52.21 -4.08 -49.16
N HIS A 56 53.29 -4.75 -49.54
CA HIS A 56 53.57 -5.11 -50.93
C HIS A 56 52.50 -6.04 -51.53
N GLN A 57 52.07 -7.06 -50.77
CA GLN A 57 51.02 -7.98 -51.17
C GLN A 57 49.69 -7.24 -51.41
N LEU A 58 49.27 -6.41 -50.45
CA LEU A 58 48.02 -5.66 -50.51
C LEU A 58 48.01 -4.66 -51.67
N LEU A 59 49.12 -3.96 -51.92
CA LEU A 59 49.16 -2.87 -52.90
C LEU A 59 49.50 -3.32 -54.33
N LEU A 60 50.36 -4.33 -54.50
CA LEU A 60 50.93 -4.67 -55.81
C LEU A 60 50.56 -6.09 -56.28
N GLN A 61 50.56 -7.09 -55.40
CA GLN A 61 50.33 -8.48 -55.82
C GLN A 61 48.85 -8.83 -55.89
N GLN A 62 48.06 -8.33 -54.94
CA GLN A 62 46.64 -8.64 -54.78
C GLN A 62 45.81 -7.36 -54.69
N PRO A 63 45.76 -6.54 -55.76
CA PRO A 63 45.10 -5.22 -55.73
C PRO A 63 43.56 -5.31 -55.70
N SER A 64 42.98 -6.44 -56.11
CA SER A 64 41.52 -6.62 -56.23
C SER A 64 40.95 -7.67 -55.28
N ASP A 65 41.79 -8.46 -54.62
CA ASP A 65 41.34 -9.55 -53.74
C ASP A 65 40.78 -8.99 -52.43
N LYS A 66 39.83 -9.74 -51.84
CA LYS A 66 39.32 -9.45 -50.50
C LYS A 66 40.23 -10.09 -49.45
N ILE A 67 40.76 -9.27 -48.54
CA ILE A 67 41.79 -9.68 -47.59
C ILE A 67 41.42 -9.22 -46.17
N LEU A 68 41.40 -10.15 -45.23
CA LEU A 68 41.27 -9.91 -43.80
C LEU A 68 42.67 -9.90 -43.18
N VAL A 69 43.11 -8.74 -42.70
CA VAL A 69 44.41 -8.60 -42.03
C VAL A 69 44.18 -8.66 -40.52
N TYR A 70 44.53 -9.78 -39.88
CA TYR A 70 44.36 -9.98 -38.44
C TYR A 70 45.65 -9.67 -37.68
N ARG A 71 45.54 -8.87 -36.63
CA ARG A 71 46.63 -8.50 -35.72
C ARG A 71 46.19 -8.71 -34.28
N SER A 72 47.03 -9.34 -33.47
CA SER A 72 46.81 -9.51 -32.04
C SER A 72 47.97 -8.94 -31.21
N GLY A 73 47.72 -8.70 -29.91
CA GLY A 73 48.70 -8.16 -28.98
C GLY A 73 48.77 -6.64 -28.97
N GLU A 74 49.90 -6.10 -28.51
CA GLU A 74 50.12 -4.65 -28.39
C GLU A 74 50.22 -4.01 -29.79
N MET A 75 49.37 -3.03 -30.06
CA MET A 75 49.30 -2.36 -31.35
C MET A 75 50.37 -1.26 -31.42
N PRO A 76 51.29 -1.28 -32.40
CA PRO A 76 52.28 -0.21 -32.54
C PRO A 76 51.59 1.10 -32.89
N THR A 77 52.18 2.21 -32.45
CA THR A 77 51.64 3.54 -32.66
C THR A 77 52.63 4.42 -33.41
N GLY A 78 52.12 5.45 -34.09
CA GLY A 78 52.96 6.40 -34.83
C GLY A 78 53.79 5.74 -35.93
N ILE A 79 55.09 6.06 -35.96
CA ILE A 79 56.03 5.60 -37.00
C ILE A 79 56.34 4.11 -36.94
N ASP A 80 56.08 3.45 -35.80
CA ASP A 80 56.30 2.02 -35.64
C ASP A 80 55.19 1.17 -36.30
N ASN A 81 54.05 1.78 -36.65
CA ASN A 81 52.98 1.11 -37.36
C ASN A 81 53.13 1.27 -38.89
N TRP A 82 53.77 0.30 -39.53
CA TRP A 82 54.05 0.33 -40.97
C TRP A 82 52.81 0.17 -41.85
N LEU A 83 51.69 -0.25 -41.27
CA LEU A 83 50.39 -0.41 -41.94
C LEU A 83 49.43 0.76 -41.66
N ALA A 84 49.85 1.78 -40.89
CA ALA A 84 48.99 2.87 -40.43
C ALA A 84 48.26 3.58 -41.58
N ASP A 85 48.94 3.85 -42.69
CA ASP A 85 48.35 4.48 -43.88
C ASP A 85 47.22 3.65 -44.50
N LEU A 86 47.38 2.33 -44.52
CA LEU A 86 46.34 1.41 -44.99
C LEU A 86 45.21 1.25 -43.96
N GLU A 87 45.54 1.23 -42.68
CA GLU A 87 44.54 1.22 -41.60
C GLU A 87 43.69 2.49 -41.61
N PHE A 88 44.27 3.65 -41.91
CA PHE A 88 43.53 4.90 -42.13
C PHE A 88 42.66 4.85 -43.39
N ALA A 89 43.16 4.30 -44.49
CA ALA A 89 42.42 4.22 -45.75
C ALA A 89 41.24 3.23 -45.69
N TYR A 90 41.44 2.07 -45.07
CA TYR A 90 40.49 0.96 -45.06
C TYR A 90 39.74 0.79 -43.74
N GLY A 91 40.11 1.55 -42.70
CA GLY A 91 39.54 1.47 -41.36
C GLY A 91 39.89 0.18 -40.60
N VAL A 92 39.88 0.28 -39.28
CA VAL A 92 40.12 -0.85 -38.38
C VAL A 92 38.79 -1.38 -37.84
N PHE A 93 38.71 -2.70 -37.73
CA PHE A 93 37.70 -3.45 -37.00
C PHE A 93 38.33 -3.94 -35.71
N THR A 94 37.82 -3.50 -34.57
CA THR A 94 38.18 -4.07 -33.27
C THR A 94 37.07 -5.02 -32.86
N ALA A 95 37.42 -6.27 -32.54
CA ALA A 95 36.47 -7.19 -31.92
C ALA A 95 36.62 -7.12 -30.40
N ASP A 96 36.42 -5.94 -29.81
CA ASP A 96 36.02 -5.95 -28.41
C ASP A 96 34.54 -6.37 -28.40
N HIS A 97 34.26 -7.55 -27.85
CA HIS A 97 32.90 -8.02 -27.63
C HIS A 97 32.05 -6.94 -26.95
N GLY A 98 32.63 -6.14 -26.05
CA GLY A 98 31.98 -4.97 -25.44
C GLY A 98 31.53 -3.92 -26.45
N SER A 99 32.42 -3.54 -27.38
CA SER A 99 32.12 -2.55 -28.43
C SER A 99 31.09 -3.05 -29.46
N LEU A 100 31.14 -4.34 -29.82
CA LEU A 100 30.16 -4.94 -30.74
C LEU A 100 28.77 -4.98 -30.13
N VAL A 101 28.68 -5.41 -28.86
CA VAL A 101 27.41 -5.41 -28.13
C VAL A 101 26.91 -3.98 -27.94
N ALA A 102 27.75 -3.01 -27.58
CA ALA A 102 27.38 -1.60 -27.46
C ALA A 102 26.78 -1.05 -28.77
N GLN A 103 27.41 -1.38 -29.91
CA GLN A 103 26.92 -1.01 -31.24
C GLN A 103 25.58 -1.68 -31.56
N ASP A 104 25.41 -2.96 -31.23
CA ASP A 104 24.17 -3.73 -31.45
C ASP A 104 23.02 -3.31 -30.53
N LEU A 105 23.33 -2.70 -29.38
CA LEU A 105 22.38 -2.08 -28.47
C LEU A 105 21.99 -0.66 -28.91
N GLY A 106 22.71 -0.07 -29.87
CA GLY A 106 22.45 1.27 -30.38
C GLY A 106 22.87 2.39 -29.42
N LEU A 107 23.82 2.12 -28.53
CA LEU A 107 24.30 3.08 -27.52
C LEU A 107 25.55 3.80 -28.01
N ALA A 108 25.59 5.12 -27.82
CA ALA A 108 26.71 5.98 -28.26
C ALA A 108 27.51 6.57 -27.08
N ALA A 109 27.08 6.36 -25.84
CA ALA A 109 27.78 6.83 -24.66
C ALA A 109 29.14 6.12 -24.47
N SER A 110 30.13 6.86 -23.96
CA SER A 110 31.42 6.29 -23.54
C SER A 110 31.26 5.40 -22.31
N GLY A 111 32.07 4.34 -22.18
CA GLY A 111 32.10 3.47 -21.00
C GLY A 111 31.09 2.31 -21.01
N ILE A 112 30.26 2.22 -22.05
CA ILE A 112 29.29 1.13 -22.24
C ILE A 112 29.98 -0.22 -22.42
N ASP A 113 31.15 -0.22 -23.08
CA ASP A 113 31.99 -1.39 -23.27
C ASP A 113 32.49 -1.99 -21.95
N ASP A 114 32.81 -1.14 -20.97
CA ASP A 114 33.17 -1.58 -19.62
C ASP A 114 31.98 -2.22 -18.91
N VAL A 115 30.78 -1.65 -19.00
CA VAL A 115 29.54 -2.23 -18.45
C VAL A 115 29.26 -3.61 -19.06
N VAL A 116 29.44 -3.76 -20.37
CA VAL A 116 29.24 -5.05 -21.04
C VAL A 116 30.25 -6.09 -20.54
N ARG A 117 31.50 -5.68 -20.32
CA ARG A 117 32.56 -6.55 -19.83
C ARG A 117 32.31 -7.00 -18.38
N GLU A 118 31.97 -6.07 -17.49
CA GLU A 118 31.66 -6.35 -16.08
C GLU A 118 30.46 -7.28 -15.91
N HIS A 119 29.44 -7.12 -16.77
CA HIS A 119 28.21 -7.89 -16.69
C HIS A 119 28.06 -8.93 -17.82
N ALA A 120 29.16 -9.54 -18.26
CA ALA A 120 29.15 -10.50 -19.36
C ALA A 120 28.13 -11.65 -19.19
N ALA A 121 27.88 -12.09 -17.95
CA ALA A 121 26.86 -13.09 -17.63
C ALA A 121 25.43 -12.70 -18.03
N PHE A 122 25.10 -11.40 -17.98
CA PHE A 122 23.83 -10.86 -18.44
C PHE A 122 23.76 -10.88 -19.97
N PHE A 123 24.81 -10.39 -20.64
CA PHE A 123 24.85 -10.26 -22.09
C PHE A 123 24.96 -11.61 -22.83
N GLY A 124 25.41 -12.67 -22.14
CA GLY A 124 25.34 -14.05 -22.65
C GLY A 124 23.93 -14.65 -22.71
N LYS A 125 22.88 -13.92 -22.30
CA LYS A 125 21.49 -14.40 -22.32
C LYS A 125 20.65 -13.63 -23.34
N ASP A 126 20.38 -14.25 -24.49
CA ASP A 126 19.61 -13.65 -25.57
C ASP A 126 18.27 -13.04 -25.11
N LYS A 127 17.53 -13.74 -24.25
CA LYS A 127 16.25 -13.22 -23.72
C LYS A 127 16.41 -11.91 -22.96
N PHE A 128 17.48 -11.78 -22.17
CA PHE A 128 17.75 -10.55 -21.41
C PHE A 128 18.16 -9.41 -22.35
N VAL A 129 19.00 -9.70 -23.34
CA VAL A 129 19.40 -8.71 -24.35
C VAL A 129 18.19 -8.21 -25.14
N GLN A 130 17.28 -9.10 -25.55
CA GLN A 130 16.07 -8.71 -26.27
C GLN A 130 15.14 -7.84 -25.40
N SER A 131 14.91 -8.22 -24.15
CA SER A 131 14.13 -7.40 -23.21
C SER A 131 14.80 -6.06 -22.92
N LEU A 132 16.13 -6.01 -22.82
CA LEU A 132 16.89 -4.78 -22.62
C LEU A 132 16.75 -3.84 -23.80
N LYS A 133 16.89 -4.33 -25.04
CA LYS A 133 16.74 -3.52 -26.27
C LYS A 133 15.41 -2.78 -26.33
N ALA A 134 14.33 -3.36 -25.79
CA ALA A 134 13.03 -2.71 -25.73
C ALA A 134 12.97 -1.50 -24.77
N LEU A 135 13.89 -1.40 -23.81
CA LEU A 135 13.95 -0.32 -22.81
C LEU A 135 14.99 0.76 -23.16
N LEU A 136 15.98 0.44 -23.99
CA LEU A 136 17.11 1.32 -24.28
C LEU A 136 16.72 2.52 -25.15
N LYS A 137 17.45 3.61 -24.94
CA LYS A 137 17.44 4.82 -25.77
C LYS A 137 18.88 5.14 -26.19
N PRO A 138 19.09 5.81 -27.34
CA PRO A 138 20.44 6.06 -27.85
C PRO A 138 21.35 6.88 -26.93
N ASP A 139 20.74 7.69 -26.05
CA ASP A 139 21.37 8.59 -25.10
C ASP A 139 21.55 8.01 -23.69
N ASP A 140 21.22 6.73 -23.47
CA ASP A 140 21.44 6.09 -22.17
C ASP A 140 22.94 6.01 -21.85
N ASP A 141 23.29 6.45 -20.64
CA ASP A 141 24.62 6.32 -20.06
C ASP A 141 24.80 4.98 -19.33
N GLU A 142 25.99 4.78 -18.77
CA GLU A 142 26.33 3.57 -18.02
C GLU A 142 25.41 3.30 -16.82
N VAL A 143 24.88 4.35 -16.18
CA VAL A 143 24.02 4.24 -15.00
C VAL A 143 22.63 3.80 -15.42
N LEU A 144 22.08 4.44 -16.46
CA LEU A 144 20.78 4.07 -17.03
C LEU A 144 20.81 2.67 -17.63
N LEU A 145 21.93 2.27 -18.26
CA LEU A 145 22.12 0.92 -18.75
C LEU A 145 22.02 -0.11 -17.61
N ARG A 146 22.80 0.05 -16.53
CA ARG A 146 22.74 -0.85 -15.35
C ARG A 146 21.38 -0.84 -14.66
N ALA A 147 20.71 0.31 -14.60
CA ALA A 147 19.35 0.42 -14.05
C ALA A 147 18.32 -0.37 -14.89
N LYS A 148 18.39 -0.27 -16.23
CA LYS A 148 17.53 -1.03 -17.14
C LYS A 148 17.85 -2.51 -17.15
N MET A 149 19.13 -2.89 -17.04
CA MET A 149 19.52 -4.29 -16.83
C MET A 149 18.92 -4.84 -15.54
N THR A 150 18.95 -4.06 -14.45
CA THR A 150 18.31 -4.44 -13.18
C THR A 150 16.80 -4.65 -13.35
N ALA A 151 16.12 -3.73 -14.04
CA ALA A 151 14.69 -3.87 -14.35
C ALA A 151 14.40 -5.16 -15.13
N VAL A 152 15.19 -5.48 -16.16
CA VAL A 152 15.05 -6.71 -16.97
C VAL A 152 15.19 -7.96 -16.11
N VAL A 153 16.20 -8.03 -15.23
CA VAL A 153 16.39 -9.19 -14.34
C VAL A 153 15.20 -9.37 -13.39
N LEU A 154 14.59 -8.27 -12.95
CA LEU A 154 13.42 -8.28 -12.07
C LEU A 154 12.07 -8.46 -12.79
N GLY A 155 12.10 -8.55 -14.12
CA GLY A 155 10.92 -8.65 -14.97
C GLY A 155 10.06 -7.37 -14.96
N GLN A 156 10.70 -6.20 -14.83
CA GLN A 156 10.06 -4.89 -14.79
C GLN A 156 10.37 -4.10 -16.06
N SER A 157 9.45 -3.21 -16.45
CA SER A 157 9.68 -2.18 -17.47
C SER A 157 10.21 -0.86 -16.87
N GLU A 158 9.95 -0.63 -15.59
CA GLU A 158 10.42 0.54 -14.85
C GLU A 158 11.77 0.24 -14.18
N HIS A 159 12.65 1.24 -14.18
CA HIS A 159 14.04 1.15 -13.71
C HIS A 159 14.36 2.18 -12.62
N SER A 160 13.32 2.76 -12.00
CA SER A 160 13.50 3.63 -10.83
C SER A 160 13.95 2.79 -9.63
N LEU A 161 14.77 3.38 -8.74
CA LEU A 161 15.20 2.69 -7.54
C LEU A 161 14.00 2.28 -6.67
N LEU A 162 12.96 3.11 -6.62
CA LEU A 162 11.71 2.83 -5.93
C LEU A 162 11.07 1.53 -6.41
N GLU A 163 10.86 1.34 -7.72
CA GLU A 163 10.17 0.15 -8.24
C GLU A 163 11.04 -1.11 -8.17
N ILE A 164 12.35 -0.97 -8.33
CA ILE A 164 13.33 -2.04 -8.08
C ILE A 164 13.25 -2.47 -6.61
N THR A 165 13.32 -1.52 -5.67
CA THR A 165 13.25 -1.78 -4.24
C THR A 165 11.89 -2.34 -3.84
N ARG A 166 10.79 -1.82 -4.37
CA ARG A 166 9.43 -2.38 -4.18
C ARG A 166 9.40 -3.85 -4.52
N THR A 167 9.94 -4.21 -5.69
CA THR A 167 9.95 -5.60 -6.16
C THR A 167 10.71 -6.52 -5.21
N LEU A 168 11.86 -6.07 -4.71
CA LEU A 168 12.69 -6.83 -3.77
C LEU A 168 12.04 -6.93 -2.39
N LEU A 169 11.44 -5.85 -1.88
CA LEU A 169 10.70 -5.84 -0.61
C LEU A 169 9.48 -6.75 -0.65
N VAL A 170 8.71 -6.73 -1.75
CA VAL A 170 7.53 -7.60 -1.93
C VAL A 170 7.92 -9.08 -1.97
N GLU A 171 9.08 -9.41 -2.57
CA GLU A 171 9.61 -10.77 -2.56
C GLU A 171 10.11 -11.18 -1.15
N ASN A 172 10.88 -10.31 -0.49
CA ASN A 172 11.40 -10.57 0.85
C ASN A 172 10.28 -10.72 1.90
N ALA A 173 9.20 -9.95 1.77
CA ALA A 173 8.03 -10.10 2.65
C ALA A 173 7.46 -11.53 2.60
N LYS A 174 7.66 -12.28 1.51
CA LYS A 174 7.27 -13.69 1.37
C LYS A 174 8.34 -14.69 1.84
N GLY A 175 9.48 -14.20 2.33
CA GLY A 175 10.64 -15.03 2.70
C GLY A 175 11.37 -15.62 1.50
N VAL A 176 11.20 -15.02 0.31
CA VAL A 176 11.80 -15.48 -0.95
C VAL A 176 12.90 -14.51 -1.36
N ARG A 177 13.95 -15.02 -2.00
CA ARG A 177 15.11 -14.23 -2.47
C ARG A 177 15.45 -14.49 -3.94
N THR A 178 14.56 -15.13 -4.70
CA THR A 178 14.85 -15.57 -6.07
C THR A 178 15.28 -14.44 -7.01
N LYS A 179 14.65 -13.26 -6.92
CA LYS A 179 15.00 -12.08 -7.72
C LYS A 179 16.26 -11.41 -7.21
N TYR A 180 16.44 -11.32 -5.89
CA TYR A 180 17.69 -10.83 -5.30
C TYR A 180 18.89 -11.67 -5.77
N ASP A 181 18.78 -12.99 -5.67
CA ASP A 181 19.84 -13.92 -6.10
C ASP A 181 20.06 -13.86 -7.62
N ALA A 182 19.02 -13.58 -8.41
CA ALA A 182 19.14 -13.39 -9.85
C ALA A 182 19.98 -12.14 -10.18
N LEU A 183 19.82 -11.04 -9.44
CA LEU A 183 20.69 -9.86 -9.58
C LEU A 183 22.14 -10.21 -9.28
N GLY A 184 22.39 -10.97 -8.21
CA GLY A 184 23.73 -11.43 -7.84
C GLY A 184 24.39 -12.24 -8.96
N LYS A 185 23.64 -13.18 -9.55
CA LYS A 185 24.11 -13.98 -10.69
C LYS A 185 24.43 -13.14 -11.93
N GLN A 186 23.92 -11.91 -12.05
CA GLN A 186 24.20 -11.00 -13.16
C GLN A 186 25.19 -9.88 -12.77
N GLY A 187 25.77 -9.93 -11.56
CA GLY A 187 26.72 -8.92 -11.08
C GLY A 187 26.10 -7.55 -10.78
N LEU A 188 24.78 -7.45 -10.57
CA LEU A 188 24.07 -6.17 -10.41
C LEU A 188 23.81 -5.77 -8.95
N ILE A 189 24.24 -6.58 -7.98
CA ILE A 189 23.99 -6.33 -6.55
C ILE A 189 24.75 -5.10 -6.05
N ASP A 190 26.02 -4.96 -6.41
CA ASP A 190 26.83 -3.82 -5.97
C ASP A 190 26.29 -2.50 -6.54
N PHE A 191 25.82 -2.52 -7.79
CA PHE A 191 25.13 -1.39 -8.40
C PHE A 191 23.85 -1.02 -7.64
N TYR A 192 23.03 -2.01 -7.27
CA TYR A 192 21.82 -1.78 -6.49
C TYR A 192 22.13 -1.13 -5.14
N TRP A 193 23.07 -1.69 -4.37
CA TRP A 193 23.42 -1.17 -3.05
C TRP A 193 24.12 0.19 -3.12
N ALA A 194 24.94 0.45 -4.13
CA ALA A 194 25.48 1.79 -4.38
C ALA A 194 24.36 2.81 -4.64
N GLY A 195 23.32 2.42 -5.37
CA GLY A 195 22.12 3.22 -5.57
C GLY A 195 21.38 3.51 -4.27
N VAL A 196 21.10 2.46 -3.48
CA VAL A 196 20.47 2.56 -2.15
C VAL A 196 21.28 3.48 -1.22
N SER A 197 22.61 3.32 -1.19
CA SER A 197 23.48 4.16 -0.38
C SER A 197 23.46 5.63 -0.80
N ARG A 198 23.56 5.89 -2.10
CA ARG A 198 23.57 7.25 -2.64
C ARG A 198 22.23 7.96 -2.49
N ILE A 199 21.11 7.25 -2.69
CA ILE A 199 19.77 7.86 -2.78
C ILE A 199 19.07 7.87 -1.42
N TYR A 200 19.21 6.80 -0.62
CA TYR A 200 18.56 6.67 0.68
C TYR A 200 19.51 6.93 1.85
N GLY A 201 20.82 6.80 1.68
CA GLY A 201 21.80 7.01 2.76
C GLY A 201 22.12 5.75 3.58
N TYR A 202 21.64 4.58 3.18
CA TYR A 202 21.94 3.32 3.85
C TYR A 202 23.35 2.80 3.49
N ALA A 203 24.15 2.47 4.49
CA ALA A 203 25.48 1.90 4.31
C ALA A 203 25.68 0.75 5.29
N SER A 204 26.18 -0.37 4.78
CA SER A 204 26.48 -1.58 5.54
C SER A 204 27.62 -2.31 4.83
N ASP A 205 28.50 -2.95 5.61
CA ASP A 205 29.61 -3.75 5.05
C ASP A 205 29.09 -5.05 4.42
N GLU A 206 27.99 -5.59 4.95
CA GLU A 206 27.32 -6.80 4.44
C GLU A 206 25.82 -6.50 4.20
N PRO A 207 25.48 -5.71 3.17
CA PRO A 207 24.12 -5.24 2.98
C PRO A 207 23.18 -6.40 2.61
N SER A 208 22.00 -6.39 3.23
CA SER A 208 20.94 -7.34 2.94
C SER A 208 19.58 -6.64 2.93
N ILE A 209 18.59 -7.23 2.25
CA ILE A 209 17.24 -6.65 2.23
C ILE A 209 16.63 -6.62 3.63
N ASP A 210 16.93 -7.62 4.47
CA ASP A 210 16.45 -7.64 5.87
C ASP A 210 17.08 -6.52 6.69
N ASP A 211 18.40 -6.33 6.60
CA ASP A 211 19.10 -5.24 7.29
C ASP A 211 18.63 -3.86 6.80
N PHE A 212 18.43 -3.70 5.48
CA PHE A 212 17.85 -2.49 4.91
C PHE A 212 16.43 -2.22 5.43
N VAL A 213 15.60 -3.25 5.59
CA VAL A 213 14.24 -3.11 6.18
C VAL A 213 14.34 -2.63 7.64
N LEU A 214 15.22 -3.24 8.44
CA LEU A 214 15.43 -2.83 9.83
C LEU A 214 15.89 -1.38 9.91
N TRP A 215 16.91 -1.01 9.12
CA TRP A 215 17.40 0.35 9.02
C TRP A 215 16.30 1.33 8.61
N LEU A 216 15.53 1.01 7.55
CA LEU A 216 14.51 1.91 7.01
C LEU A 216 13.42 2.22 8.04
N PHE A 217 13.01 1.22 8.82
CA PHE A 217 12.05 1.41 9.90
C PHE A 217 12.67 2.08 11.14
N ASP A 218 13.94 1.81 11.47
CA ASP A 218 14.63 2.48 12.57
C ASP A 218 14.79 4.00 12.31
N VAL A 219 15.17 4.39 11.09
CA VAL A 219 15.21 5.82 10.71
C VAL A 219 13.81 6.44 10.67
N ALA A 220 12.77 5.66 10.36
CA ALA A 220 11.39 6.14 10.42
C ALA A 220 10.94 6.42 11.86
N ILE A 221 11.31 5.56 12.82
CA ILE A 221 11.11 5.80 14.26
C ILE A 221 11.82 7.08 14.70
N ALA A 222 13.04 7.31 14.20
CA ALA A 222 13.80 8.53 14.48
C ALA A 222 13.28 9.77 13.73
N GLY A 223 12.15 9.69 13.02
CA GLY A 223 11.52 10.81 12.32
C GLY A 223 12.27 11.26 11.06
N PHE A 224 13.11 10.40 10.47
CA PHE A 224 13.99 10.72 9.34
C PHE A 224 14.92 11.92 9.61
N VAL A 225 15.31 12.12 10.86
CA VAL A 225 16.29 13.14 11.24
C VAL A 225 17.65 12.77 10.67
N SER A 226 18.32 13.73 10.02
CA SER A 226 19.63 13.56 9.40
C SER A 226 20.51 14.77 9.63
N ASP A 227 21.80 14.55 9.85
CA ASP A 227 22.82 15.61 9.98
C ASP A 227 23.00 16.41 8.68
N ARG A 228 22.65 15.81 7.55
CA ARG A 228 22.69 16.46 6.23
C ARG A 228 21.27 16.90 5.85
N PRO A 229 21.05 18.18 5.52
CA PRO A 229 19.75 18.64 5.05
C PRO A 229 19.24 17.80 3.87
N GLY A 230 18.08 17.16 4.05
CA GLY A 230 17.47 16.32 3.03
C GLY A 230 18.10 14.93 2.84
N GLY A 231 19.07 14.52 3.67
CA GLY A 231 19.82 13.26 3.51
C GLY A 231 18.95 12.00 3.48
N LEU A 232 17.81 12.00 4.18
CA LEU A 232 16.85 10.88 4.25
C LEU A 232 15.52 11.19 3.54
N GLN A 233 15.43 12.29 2.80
CA GLN A 233 14.16 12.75 2.21
C GLN A 233 13.60 11.76 1.19
N ASN A 234 14.45 11.14 0.37
CA ASN A 234 14.01 10.14 -0.61
C ASN A 234 13.51 8.87 0.09
N ALA A 235 14.22 8.38 1.12
CA ALA A 235 13.80 7.23 1.90
C ALA A 235 12.42 7.45 2.56
N ARG A 236 12.18 8.67 3.08
CA ARG A 236 10.90 9.07 3.65
C ARG A 236 9.76 9.05 2.62
N LEU A 237 9.98 9.66 1.46
CA LEU A 237 8.97 9.72 0.40
C LEU A 237 8.66 8.34 -0.16
N ASP A 238 9.69 7.54 -0.40
CA ASP A 238 9.55 6.21 -0.97
C ASP A 238 8.89 5.26 0.03
N LEU A 239 9.26 5.28 1.32
CA LEU A 239 8.57 4.49 2.35
C LEU A 239 7.08 4.87 2.43
N ALA A 240 6.76 6.16 2.43
CA ALA A 240 5.36 6.61 2.43
C ALA A 240 4.62 6.11 1.19
N GLY A 241 5.20 6.26 -0.01
CA GLY A 241 4.62 5.74 -1.25
C GLY A 241 4.43 4.23 -1.25
N LEU A 242 5.41 3.47 -0.74
CA LEU A 242 5.35 2.01 -0.63
C LEU A 242 4.28 1.51 0.34
N ARG A 243 4.03 2.24 1.44
CA ARG A 243 3.05 1.90 2.46
C ARG A 243 1.60 2.17 2.01
N HIS A 244 1.39 3.16 1.14
CA HIS A 244 0.04 3.55 0.68
C HIS A 244 -0.32 3.03 -0.72
N ASP A 245 0.62 2.43 -1.45
CA ASP A 245 0.35 1.81 -2.76
C ASP A 245 -0.17 0.37 -2.59
N PRO A 246 -1.36 0.03 -3.14
CA PRO A 246 -1.94 -1.32 -3.05
C PRO A 246 -1.02 -2.46 -3.55
N ARG A 247 -0.07 -2.17 -4.45
CA ARG A 247 0.89 -3.15 -4.97
C ARG A 247 1.87 -3.66 -3.92
N SER A 248 2.12 -2.89 -2.86
CA SER A 248 3.10 -3.22 -1.82
C SER A 248 2.62 -3.04 -0.38
N GLN A 249 1.47 -2.41 -0.14
CA GLN A 249 0.93 -2.16 1.20
C GLN A 249 0.96 -3.43 2.09
N GLY A 250 0.44 -4.55 1.58
CA GLY A 250 0.44 -5.81 2.34
C GLY A 250 1.83 -6.36 2.65
N ALA A 251 2.78 -6.21 1.71
CA ALA A 251 4.17 -6.61 1.94
C ALA A 251 4.86 -5.71 2.98
N LEU A 252 4.66 -4.40 2.90
CA LEU A 252 5.22 -3.45 3.86
C LEU A 252 4.63 -3.64 5.26
N ALA A 253 3.34 -3.97 5.38
CA ALA A 253 2.75 -4.34 6.67
C ALA A 253 3.42 -5.58 7.26
N MET A 254 3.66 -6.63 6.47
CA MET A 254 4.39 -7.81 6.95
C MET A 254 5.82 -7.50 7.38
N LEU A 255 6.55 -6.68 6.61
CA LEU A 255 7.91 -6.26 6.95
C LEU A 255 7.94 -5.38 8.20
N ALA A 256 7.00 -4.45 8.35
CA ALA A 256 6.85 -3.64 9.56
C ALA A 256 6.63 -4.51 10.80
N MET A 257 5.78 -5.55 10.71
CA MET A 257 5.58 -6.48 11.83
C MET A 257 6.83 -7.28 12.20
N ARG A 258 7.70 -7.61 11.23
CA ARG A 258 9.00 -8.25 11.52
C ARG A 258 9.95 -7.26 12.16
N ALA A 259 10.14 -6.10 11.54
CA ALA A 259 11.03 -5.05 12.03
C ALA A 259 10.65 -4.57 13.44
N SER A 260 9.35 -4.46 13.75
CA SER A 260 8.87 -4.09 15.08
C SER A 260 9.39 -5.02 16.18
N LYS A 261 9.45 -6.33 15.90
CA LYS A 261 9.95 -7.34 16.84
C LYS A 261 11.45 -7.23 17.03
N ASP A 262 12.19 -7.13 15.93
CA ASP A 262 13.65 -7.10 15.95
C ASP A 262 14.19 -5.80 16.55
N LEU A 263 13.47 -4.68 16.36
CA LEU A 263 13.79 -3.38 16.96
C LEU A 263 13.30 -3.24 18.41
N ASP A 264 12.57 -4.23 18.94
CA ASP A 264 11.86 -4.20 20.22
C ASP A 264 11.04 -2.90 20.39
N TYR A 265 10.31 -2.53 19.34
CA TYR A 265 9.63 -1.24 19.27
C TYR A 265 8.61 -1.06 20.39
N LYS A 266 7.94 -2.15 20.82
CA LYS A 266 7.01 -2.14 21.96
C LYS A 266 7.65 -1.61 23.24
N SER A 267 8.89 -2.02 23.54
CA SER A 267 9.61 -1.53 24.70
C SER A 267 10.04 -0.07 24.54
N ARG A 268 10.43 0.34 23.33
CA ARG A 268 10.83 1.73 23.03
C ARG A 268 9.73 2.75 23.28
N ILE A 269 8.46 2.41 22.99
CA ILE A 269 7.32 3.31 23.17
C ILE A 269 6.57 3.11 24.50
N LYS A 270 7.07 2.25 25.39
CA LYS A 270 6.38 1.88 26.63
C LYS A 270 6.03 3.12 27.47
N ASP A 271 6.98 4.04 27.62
CA ASP A 271 6.85 5.24 28.45
C ASP A 271 6.44 6.48 27.65
N ALA A 272 6.27 6.37 26.33
CA ALA A 272 5.80 7.47 25.49
C ALA A 272 4.34 7.84 25.81
N ASP A 273 4.00 9.13 25.77
CA ASP A 273 2.60 9.56 25.84
C ASP A 273 1.90 9.20 24.51
N PHE A 274 0.73 8.59 24.60
CA PHE A 274 -0.05 8.25 23.41
C PHE A 274 -0.45 9.48 22.59
N ARG A 275 -0.50 10.67 23.20
CA ARG A 275 -0.81 11.93 22.52
C ARG A 275 0.24 12.29 21.48
N ASP A 276 1.51 11.97 21.76
CA ASP A 276 2.63 12.25 20.87
C ASP A 276 2.67 11.25 19.70
N LEU A 277 2.16 10.04 19.91
CA LEU A 277 2.14 8.96 18.92
C LEU A 277 0.98 9.06 17.89
N ARG A 278 0.09 10.05 18.02
CA ARG A 278 -1.15 10.13 17.22
C ARG A 278 -0.92 10.07 15.71
N SER A 279 0.22 10.61 15.25
CA SER A 279 0.59 10.69 13.83
C SER A 279 1.45 9.52 13.35
N ASP A 280 1.94 8.67 14.26
CA ASP A 280 2.82 7.56 13.92
C ASP A 280 2.02 6.32 13.56
N ASP A 281 2.22 5.79 12.37
CA ASP A 281 1.46 4.64 11.87
C ASP A 281 2.34 3.55 11.24
N TYR A 282 3.65 3.59 11.52
CA TYR A 282 4.60 2.60 11.00
C TYR A 282 4.34 1.19 11.54
N PHE A 283 3.91 1.07 12.80
CA PHE A 283 3.79 -0.20 13.50
C PHE A 283 2.44 -0.37 14.22
N PRO A 284 1.93 -1.61 14.33
CA PRO A 284 0.67 -1.88 15.01
C PRO A 284 0.74 -1.65 16.53
N GLU A 285 1.92 -1.73 17.13
CA GLU A 285 2.13 -1.46 18.56
C GLU A 285 1.83 -0.01 18.94
N THR A 286 1.98 0.94 17.99
CA THR A 286 1.58 2.33 18.21
C THR A 286 0.07 2.43 18.51
N ASP A 287 -0.76 1.78 17.69
CA ASP A 287 -2.21 1.76 17.93
C ASP A 287 -2.55 1.06 19.26
N GLN A 288 -1.86 -0.02 19.64
CA GLN A 288 -2.05 -0.67 20.94
C GLN A 288 -1.77 0.29 22.11
N ARG A 289 -0.67 1.07 22.02
CA ARG A 289 -0.31 2.07 23.03
C ARG A 289 -1.34 3.19 23.09
N ILE A 290 -1.84 3.64 21.95
CA ILE A 290 -2.89 4.67 21.85
C ILE A 290 -4.20 4.19 22.45
N ILE A 291 -4.66 3.00 22.10
CA ILE A 291 -5.90 2.39 22.63
C ILE A 291 -5.81 2.26 24.15
N THR A 292 -4.71 1.71 24.66
CA THR A 292 -4.49 1.55 26.11
C THR A 292 -4.45 2.89 26.81
N GLY A 293 -3.77 3.89 26.22
CA GLY A 293 -3.67 5.24 26.74
C GLY A 293 -5.03 5.97 26.77
N LEU A 294 -5.83 5.86 25.71
CA LEU A 294 -7.17 6.44 25.64
C LEU A 294 -8.11 5.82 26.68
N VAL A 295 -8.10 4.49 26.81
CA VAL A 295 -8.92 3.80 27.81
C VAL A 295 -8.56 4.26 29.22
N ALA A 296 -7.27 4.31 29.56
CA ALA A 296 -6.81 4.79 30.86
C ALA A 296 -7.19 6.26 31.09
N ALA A 297 -6.95 7.14 30.11
CA ALA A 297 -7.25 8.55 30.22
C ALA A 297 -8.76 8.83 30.39
N ILE A 298 -9.62 8.07 29.68
CA ILE A 298 -11.07 8.15 29.87
C ILE A 298 -11.44 7.67 31.28
N ALA A 299 -10.86 6.55 31.71
CA ALA A 299 -11.13 5.97 33.02
C ALA A 299 -10.75 6.90 34.18
N GLU A 300 -9.68 7.68 34.01
CA GLU A 300 -9.18 8.69 34.95
C GLU A 300 -9.84 10.07 34.76
N GLN A 301 -10.70 10.24 33.76
CA GLN A 301 -11.32 11.53 33.39
C GLN A 301 -10.29 12.63 33.07
N SER A 302 -9.14 12.24 32.49
CA SER A 302 -8.03 13.13 32.13
C SER A 302 -8.02 13.54 30.64
N ILE A 303 -9.07 13.18 29.89
CA ILE A 303 -9.25 13.55 28.48
C ILE A 303 -10.72 13.84 28.18
N SER A 304 -10.99 14.81 27.31
CA SER A 304 -12.35 15.14 26.89
C SER A 304 -12.84 14.22 25.76
N ALA A 305 -14.16 14.01 25.64
CA ALA A 305 -14.73 13.24 24.53
C ALA A 305 -14.38 13.83 23.15
N ARG A 306 -14.23 15.16 23.07
CA ARG A 306 -13.77 15.86 21.87
C ARG A 306 -12.35 15.46 21.47
N ASP A 307 -11.41 15.50 22.42
CA ASP A 307 -10.01 15.15 22.14
C ASP A 307 -9.87 13.67 21.76
N VAL A 308 -10.68 12.79 22.39
CA VAL A 308 -10.79 11.38 21.99
C VAL A 308 -11.24 11.27 20.53
N GLY A 309 -12.30 11.98 20.14
CA GLY A 309 -12.79 11.99 18.77
C GLY A 309 -11.76 12.51 17.75
N ASP A 310 -10.98 13.53 18.11
CA ASP A 310 -9.92 14.07 17.26
C ASP A 310 -8.78 13.06 17.05
N ILE A 311 -8.35 12.35 18.10
CA ILE A 311 -7.36 11.27 17.99
C ILE A 311 -7.91 10.13 17.12
N VAL A 312 -9.13 9.66 17.38
CA VAL A 312 -9.78 8.58 16.60
C VAL A 312 -9.86 8.94 15.12
N ARG A 313 -10.20 10.21 14.80
CA ARG A 313 -10.25 10.71 13.42
C ARG A 313 -8.89 10.65 12.73
N THR A 314 -7.81 11.07 13.40
CA THR A 314 -6.45 10.94 12.86
C THR A 314 -6.09 9.48 12.59
N ARG A 315 -6.52 8.55 13.45
CA ARG A 315 -6.24 7.12 13.27
C ARG A 315 -7.03 6.46 12.14
N GLN A 316 -8.11 7.07 11.63
CA GLN A 316 -8.87 6.49 10.51
C GLN A 316 -8.04 6.32 9.23
N THR A 317 -6.94 7.07 9.07
CA THR A 317 -6.04 6.97 7.92
C THR A 317 -4.82 6.07 8.18
N SER A 318 -4.71 5.47 9.37
CA SER A 318 -3.61 4.56 9.71
C SER A 318 -3.60 3.35 8.79
N ALA A 319 -2.41 2.88 8.39
CA ALA A 319 -2.24 1.60 7.70
C ALA A 319 -2.78 0.39 8.48
N TRP A 320 -3.00 0.55 9.79
CA TRP A 320 -3.46 -0.50 10.71
C TRP A 320 -4.93 -0.37 11.12
N ILE A 321 -5.67 0.59 10.55
CA ILE A 321 -7.05 0.89 10.99
C ILE A 321 -7.97 -0.33 10.93
N ASP A 322 -7.80 -1.20 9.94
CA ASP A 322 -8.68 -2.38 9.80
C ASP A 322 -8.59 -3.33 10.99
N ARG A 323 -7.43 -3.43 11.65
CA ARG A 323 -7.25 -4.23 12.87
C ARG A 323 -7.88 -3.59 14.11
N TYR A 324 -7.95 -2.25 14.16
CA TYR A 324 -8.30 -1.51 15.37
C TYR A 324 -9.60 -0.71 15.26
N ARG A 325 -10.30 -0.78 14.13
CA ARG A 325 -11.54 -0.03 13.86
C ARG A 325 -12.58 -0.18 14.97
N LEU A 326 -12.79 -1.39 15.45
CA LEU A 326 -13.77 -1.67 16.50
C LEU A 326 -13.31 -1.20 17.88
N HIS A 327 -12.00 -1.24 18.18
CA HIS A 327 -11.44 -0.67 19.40
C HIS A 327 -11.69 0.84 19.46
N TYR A 328 -11.33 1.55 18.39
CA TYR A 328 -11.53 2.98 18.30
C TYR A 328 -13.00 3.37 18.31
N ARG A 329 -13.88 2.57 17.68
CA ARG A 329 -15.32 2.79 17.73
C ARG A 329 -15.87 2.65 19.15
N ALA A 330 -15.44 1.63 19.89
CA ALA A 330 -15.83 1.46 21.30
C ALA A 330 -15.31 2.61 22.16
N ILE A 331 -14.06 3.04 21.98
CA ILE A 331 -13.49 4.18 22.70
C ILE A 331 -14.27 5.47 22.43
N GLU A 332 -14.53 5.80 21.16
CA GLU A 332 -15.26 6.99 20.74
C GLU A 332 -16.68 7.03 21.33
N THR A 333 -17.43 5.95 21.12
CA THR A 333 -18.83 5.86 21.60
C THR A 333 -18.91 5.81 23.11
N GLY A 334 -17.97 5.15 23.78
CA GLY A 334 -17.89 5.11 25.24
C GLY A 334 -17.56 6.46 25.86
N ALA A 335 -16.59 7.19 25.30
CA ALA A 335 -16.24 8.53 25.76
C ALA A 335 -17.40 9.52 25.59
N GLU A 336 -18.05 9.52 24.43
CA GLU A 336 -19.21 10.37 24.15
C GLU A 336 -20.39 10.03 25.07
N LEU A 337 -20.67 8.75 25.30
CA LEU A 337 -21.70 8.30 26.23
C LEU A 337 -21.44 8.80 27.65
N LEU A 338 -20.22 8.60 28.17
CA LEU A 338 -19.85 9.04 29.51
C LEU A 338 -19.96 10.56 29.64
N HIS A 339 -19.61 11.31 28.60
CA HIS A 339 -19.78 12.75 28.56
C HIS A 339 -21.27 13.15 28.65
N GLN A 340 -22.14 12.58 27.80
CA GLN A 340 -23.58 12.88 27.83
C GLN A 340 -24.22 12.52 29.17
N LEU A 341 -23.81 11.40 29.79
CA LEU A 341 -24.28 11.00 31.11
C LEU A 341 -23.79 11.93 32.24
N SER A 342 -22.62 12.57 32.08
CA SER A 342 -22.08 13.49 33.09
C SER A 342 -22.86 14.81 33.17
N THR A 343 -23.48 15.23 32.07
CA THR A 343 -24.27 16.46 31.96
C THR A 343 -25.77 16.20 31.90
N LEU A 344 -26.20 14.94 32.09
CA LEU A 344 -27.59 14.55 31.96
C LEU A 344 -28.44 15.14 33.10
N ASP A 345 -29.48 15.88 32.73
CA ASP A 345 -30.55 16.29 33.62
C ASP A 345 -31.77 15.38 33.42
N THR A 346 -32.12 14.61 34.45
CA THR A 346 -33.27 13.70 34.47
C THR A 346 -34.52 14.33 35.08
N SER A 347 -34.52 15.64 35.34
CA SER A 347 -35.68 16.34 35.87
C SER A 347 -36.81 16.39 34.83
N LEU A 348 -38.02 16.11 35.29
CA LEU A 348 -39.23 16.04 34.48
C LEU A 348 -40.40 16.71 35.21
N THR A 349 -41.20 17.45 34.45
CA THR A 349 -42.40 18.15 34.95
C THR A 349 -43.70 17.49 34.49
N SER A 350 -43.66 16.67 33.44
CA SER A 350 -44.83 15.93 32.94
C SER A 350 -44.46 14.68 32.15
N PHE A 351 -45.43 13.79 31.95
CA PHE A 351 -45.31 12.60 31.11
C PHE A 351 -45.03 12.96 29.63
N ASP A 352 -45.73 13.95 29.08
CA ASP A 352 -45.51 14.41 27.71
C ASP A 352 -44.10 14.98 27.49
N GLN A 353 -43.57 15.73 28.47
CA GLN A 353 -42.20 16.21 28.41
C GLN A 353 -41.20 15.05 28.39
N ALA A 354 -41.46 13.99 29.14
CA ALA A 354 -40.58 12.82 29.19
C ALA A 354 -40.50 12.10 27.83
N LEU A 355 -41.65 11.94 27.15
CA LEU A 355 -41.72 11.39 25.81
C LEU A 355 -41.00 12.29 24.79
N ASP A 356 -41.18 13.60 24.89
CA ASP A 356 -40.55 14.57 24.00
C ASP A 356 -39.03 14.59 24.16
N ARG A 357 -38.51 14.69 25.39
CA ARG A 357 -37.07 14.65 25.68
C ARG A 357 -36.43 13.35 25.22
N TYR A 358 -37.13 12.22 25.34
CA TYR A 358 -36.60 10.96 24.82
C TYR A 358 -36.44 10.98 23.30
N ARG A 359 -37.47 11.40 22.55
CA ARG A 359 -37.38 11.44 21.08
C ARG A 359 -36.42 12.50 20.55
N SER A 360 -36.19 13.60 21.28
CA SER A 360 -35.32 14.70 20.82
C SER A 360 -33.87 14.54 21.25
N GLU A 361 -33.62 14.04 22.47
CA GLU A 361 -32.31 14.08 23.11
C GLU A 361 -31.86 12.69 23.62
N TRP A 362 -32.66 12.04 24.48
CA TRP A 362 -32.16 10.88 25.24
C TRP A 362 -32.05 9.58 24.45
N PHE A 363 -32.72 9.44 23.30
CA PHE A 363 -32.52 8.29 22.42
C PHE A 363 -31.04 8.13 22.03
N ARG A 364 -30.28 9.24 21.96
CA ARG A 364 -28.87 9.23 21.60
C ARG A 364 -28.02 8.49 22.65
N ILE A 365 -28.42 8.52 23.91
CA ILE A 365 -27.74 7.80 25.00
C ILE A 365 -27.86 6.29 24.78
N ASP A 366 -29.07 5.80 24.51
CA ASP A 366 -29.30 4.38 24.19
C ASP A 366 -28.59 3.96 22.90
N GLN A 367 -28.53 4.87 21.91
CA GLN A 367 -27.81 4.65 20.67
C GLN A 367 -26.31 4.46 20.90
N LEU A 368 -25.68 5.38 21.64
CA LEU A 368 -24.27 5.31 21.98
C LEU A 368 -23.97 4.05 22.80
N TYR A 369 -24.82 3.71 23.76
CA TYR A 369 -24.68 2.49 24.56
C TYR A 369 -24.77 1.21 23.71
N ARG A 370 -25.76 1.12 22.80
CA ARG A 370 -25.85 -0.02 21.87
C ARG A 370 -24.62 -0.11 20.97
N GLN A 371 -24.17 1.02 20.41
CA GLN A 371 -23.01 1.06 19.53
C GLN A 371 -21.73 0.66 20.26
N PHE A 372 -21.54 1.13 21.50
CA PHE A 372 -20.45 0.70 22.38
C PHE A 372 -20.49 -0.81 22.62
N CYS A 373 -21.66 -1.34 23.03
CA CYS A 373 -21.83 -2.77 23.28
C CYS A 373 -21.55 -3.62 22.04
N HIS A 374 -22.01 -3.17 20.87
CA HIS A 374 -21.75 -3.85 19.61
C HIS A 374 -20.26 -3.84 19.26
N ALA A 375 -19.60 -2.67 19.35
CA ALA A 375 -18.19 -2.53 19.07
C ALA A 375 -17.34 -3.40 20.02
N TYR A 376 -17.58 -3.30 21.33
CA TYR A 376 -16.89 -4.11 22.35
C TYR A 376 -17.05 -5.62 22.11
N ARG A 377 -18.27 -6.10 21.82
CA ARG A 377 -18.54 -7.54 21.62
C ARG A 377 -17.99 -8.09 20.31
N SER A 378 -17.85 -7.24 19.30
CA SER A 378 -17.37 -7.64 17.97
C SER A 378 -15.86 -7.50 17.83
N CYS A 379 -15.22 -6.85 18.81
CA CYS A 379 -13.81 -6.57 18.80
C CYS A 379 -12.99 -7.79 19.23
N GLU A 380 -11.91 -8.08 18.49
CA GLU A 380 -10.87 -9.00 18.95
C GLU A 380 -10.11 -8.38 20.14
N GLU A 381 -9.63 -9.21 21.07
CA GLU A 381 -8.85 -8.75 22.25
C GLU A 381 -9.53 -7.67 23.12
N SER A 382 -10.87 -7.73 23.25
CA SER A 382 -11.69 -6.75 23.98
C SER A 382 -11.30 -6.49 25.44
N SER A 383 -10.47 -7.33 26.04
CA SER A 383 -9.95 -7.17 27.41
C SER A 383 -9.28 -5.81 27.69
N VAL A 384 -8.67 -5.19 26.67
CA VAL A 384 -8.07 -3.84 26.81
C VAL A 384 -9.12 -2.77 27.11
N LEU A 385 -10.39 -3.03 26.76
CA LEU A 385 -11.52 -2.12 26.95
C LEU A 385 -12.30 -2.41 28.25
N ASP A 386 -11.90 -3.40 29.05
CA ASP A 386 -12.71 -3.87 30.19
C ASP A 386 -12.94 -2.81 31.26
N SER A 387 -11.92 -1.99 31.55
CA SER A 387 -12.07 -0.88 32.49
C SER A 387 -13.05 0.17 32.00
N LEU A 388 -12.98 0.52 30.70
CA LEU A 388 -13.95 1.43 30.07
C LEU A 388 -15.35 0.84 30.08
N ARG A 389 -15.50 -0.45 29.75
CA ARG A 389 -16.78 -1.15 29.81
C ARG A 389 -17.40 -1.10 31.20
N ALA A 390 -16.63 -1.41 32.24
CA ALA A 390 -17.12 -1.38 33.61
C ALA A 390 -17.67 0.01 34.00
N GLN A 391 -17.00 1.08 33.57
CA GLN A 391 -17.47 2.45 33.78
C GLN A 391 -18.74 2.77 32.98
N VAL A 392 -18.78 2.40 31.69
CA VAL A 392 -19.96 2.59 30.84
C VAL A 392 -21.17 1.88 31.43
N GLU A 393 -21.04 0.60 31.77
CA GLU A 393 -22.12 -0.22 32.35
C GLU A 393 -22.62 0.36 33.68
N SER A 394 -21.69 0.73 34.57
CA SER A 394 -22.02 1.34 35.86
C SER A 394 -22.77 2.65 35.68
N ARG A 395 -22.26 3.58 34.88
CA ARG A 395 -22.87 4.90 34.68
C ARG A 395 -24.21 4.80 33.94
N TYR A 396 -24.30 3.98 32.91
CA TYR A 396 -25.55 3.79 32.17
C TYR A 396 -26.63 3.19 33.08
N THR A 397 -26.30 2.18 33.88
CA THR A 397 -27.29 1.56 34.79
C THR A 397 -27.68 2.51 35.93
N SER A 398 -26.72 3.15 36.59
CA SER A 398 -26.99 3.94 37.78
C SER A 398 -27.56 5.33 37.48
N LYS A 399 -27.11 5.98 36.40
CA LYS A 399 -27.55 7.33 36.03
C LYS A 399 -28.71 7.28 35.06
N PHE A 400 -28.54 6.59 33.93
CA PHE A 400 -29.58 6.59 32.92
C PHE A 400 -30.76 5.72 33.36
N LEU A 401 -30.59 4.40 33.49
CA LEU A 401 -31.75 3.53 33.74
C LEU A 401 -32.43 3.80 35.10
N TYR A 402 -31.65 3.93 36.17
CA TYR A 402 -32.21 4.07 37.52
C TYR A 402 -32.79 5.48 37.78
N GLU A 403 -32.02 6.55 37.59
CA GLU A 403 -32.52 7.91 37.90
C GLU A 403 -33.60 8.35 36.89
N LEU A 404 -33.41 8.08 35.59
CA LEU A 404 -34.45 8.39 34.61
C LEU A 404 -35.71 7.56 34.85
N GLY A 405 -35.56 6.26 35.15
CA GLY A 405 -36.68 5.38 35.44
C GLY A 405 -37.51 5.88 36.63
N ALA A 406 -36.85 6.34 37.70
CA ALA A 406 -37.53 6.93 38.86
C ALA A 406 -38.27 8.23 38.50
N SER A 407 -37.63 9.14 37.75
CA SER A 407 -38.27 10.37 37.28
C SER A 407 -39.47 10.09 36.37
N PHE A 408 -39.35 9.11 35.48
CA PHE A 408 -40.42 8.69 34.56
C PHE A 408 -41.59 8.07 35.32
N GLN A 409 -41.32 7.17 36.28
CA GLN A 409 -42.33 6.52 37.10
C GLN A 409 -43.17 7.56 37.88
N LYS A 410 -42.53 8.57 38.46
CA LYS A 410 -43.23 9.63 39.17
C LYS A 410 -44.23 10.39 38.29
N GLN A 411 -43.89 10.63 37.02
CA GLN A 411 -44.82 11.26 36.08
C GLN A 411 -45.92 10.29 35.64
N LEU A 412 -45.57 9.02 35.46
CA LEU A 412 -46.49 7.95 35.07
C LEU A 412 -47.57 7.68 36.11
N ASP A 413 -47.23 7.76 37.41
CA ASP A 413 -48.18 7.57 38.52
C ASP A 413 -49.33 8.60 38.49
N GLY A 414 -49.13 9.75 37.84
CA GLY A 414 -50.15 10.78 37.65
C GLY A 414 -51.01 10.61 36.39
N VAL A 415 -50.72 9.61 35.54
CA VAL A 415 -51.41 9.39 34.26
C VAL A 415 -52.67 8.56 34.48
N ASN A 416 -53.85 9.18 34.33
CA ASN A 416 -55.14 8.49 34.46
C ASN A 416 -55.63 7.82 33.15
N GLU A 417 -55.22 8.36 32.00
CA GLU A 417 -55.52 7.80 30.68
C GLU A 417 -54.21 7.63 29.91
N TRP A 418 -54.02 6.47 29.28
CA TRP A 418 -52.83 6.20 28.47
C TRP A 418 -52.88 6.96 27.12
N ARG A 419 -52.63 8.27 27.20
CA ARG A 419 -52.66 9.23 26.11
C ARG A 419 -51.55 10.25 26.29
N SER A 420 -51.16 10.87 25.19
CA SER A 420 -50.11 11.88 25.13
C SER A 420 -50.55 13.01 24.19
N ALA A 421 -50.27 14.24 24.58
CA ALA A 421 -50.35 15.39 23.68
C ALA A 421 -49.12 15.49 22.77
N ALA A 422 -47.97 14.98 23.23
CA ALA A 422 -46.72 14.99 22.48
C ALA A 422 -46.66 13.94 21.36
N LEU A 423 -47.22 12.75 21.60
CA LEU A 423 -47.17 11.58 20.71
C LEU A 423 -48.58 11.09 20.33
N ARG A 424 -48.73 10.71 19.05
CA ARG A 424 -49.96 10.06 18.57
C ARG A 424 -50.03 8.62 19.08
N SER A 425 -51.24 8.13 19.35
CA SER A 425 -51.45 6.72 19.70
C SER A 425 -51.02 5.80 18.55
N GLN A 426 -50.32 4.71 18.87
CA GLN A 426 -49.97 3.64 17.92
C GLN A 426 -51.20 3.09 17.17
N GLN A 427 -52.35 3.02 17.84
CA GLN A 427 -53.62 2.56 17.23
C GLN A 427 -54.08 3.46 16.07
N SER A 428 -53.63 4.72 16.03
CA SER A 428 -53.96 5.66 14.95
C SER A 428 -53.04 5.54 13.73
N PHE A 429 -52.07 4.60 13.73
CA PHE A 429 -51.05 4.48 12.68
C PHE A 429 -51.68 4.36 11.28
N TYR A 430 -52.59 3.38 11.09
CA TYR A 430 -53.16 3.13 9.77
C TYR A 430 -53.92 4.35 9.24
N GLU A 431 -54.83 4.93 10.04
CA GLU A 431 -55.64 6.07 9.61
C GLU A 431 -54.78 7.32 9.35
N SER A 432 -53.77 7.56 10.20
CA SER A 432 -52.94 8.77 10.11
C SER A 432 -51.87 8.71 9.02
N ARG A 433 -51.31 7.53 8.73
CA ARG A 433 -50.16 7.39 7.80
C ARG A 433 -50.51 6.67 6.50
N ILE A 434 -51.33 5.61 6.55
CA ILE A 434 -51.55 4.72 5.40
C ILE A 434 -52.83 5.07 4.63
N ALA A 435 -53.93 5.34 5.33
CA ALA A 435 -55.24 5.57 4.73
C ALA A 435 -55.22 6.74 3.73
N ARG A 436 -54.47 7.82 4.01
CA ARG A 436 -54.32 8.95 3.07
C ARG A 436 -53.61 8.56 1.77
N ILE A 437 -52.61 7.69 1.85
CA ILE A 437 -51.83 7.24 0.69
C ILE A 437 -52.71 6.33 -0.18
N THR A 438 -53.38 5.36 0.43
CA THR A 438 -54.24 4.41 -0.29
C THR A 438 -55.47 5.10 -0.91
N ARG A 439 -56.10 6.06 -0.21
CA ARG A 439 -57.20 6.88 -0.75
C ARG A 439 -56.76 7.73 -1.96
N SER A 440 -55.48 8.08 -2.08
CA SER A 440 -54.94 8.81 -3.23
C SER A 440 -54.60 7.92 -4.45
N GLY A 441 -54.91 6.61 -4.39
CA GLY A 441 -54.61 5.64 -5.44
C GLY A 441 -53.14 5.18 -5.49
N LYS A 442 -52.31 5.62 -4.54
CA LYS A 442 -50.91 5.19 -4.42
C LYS A 442 -50.83 3.88 -3.62
N LYS A 443 -49.86 3.04 -3.97
CA LYS A 443 -49.54 1.82 -3.22
C LYS A 443 -48.62 2.15 -2.04
N ALA A 444 -48.90 1.58 -0.88
CA ALA A 444 -48.06 1.67 0.31
C ALA A 444 -47.66 0.26 0.73
N VAL A 445 -46.40 0.08 1.13
CA VAL A 445 -45.91 -1.16 1.75
C VAL A 445 -45.55 -0.84 3.19
N VAL A 446 -46.06 -1.63 4.13
CA VAL A 446 -45.76 -1.50 5.55
C VAL A 446 -44.87 -2.65 5.96
N ILE A 447 -43.67 -2.33 6.46
CA ILE A 447 -42.72 -3.30 7.02
C ILE A 447 -42.71 -3.08 8.53
N VAL A 448 -43.05 -4.12 9.28
CA VAL A 448 -43.03 -4.10 10.74
C VAL A 448 -41.84 -4.91 11.21
N SER A 449 -40.92 -4.26 11.91
CA SER A 449 -39.83 -4.92 12.62
C SER A 449 -40.20 -5.05 14.09
N ASP A 450 -40.12 -6.27 14.63
CA ASP A 450 -40.30 -6.47 16.07
C ASP A 450 -39.15 -5.80 16.85
N ALA A 451 -39.47 -5.25 18.02
CA ALA A 451 -38.56 -4.59 18.95
C ALA A 451 -37.60 -3.53 18.35
N LEU A 452 -37.99 -2.86 17.26
CA LEU A 452 -37.20 -1.78 16.68
C LEU A 452 -37.30 -0.52 17.56
N ARG A 453 -36.34 -0.35 18.47
CA ARG A 453 -36.25 0.82 19.35
C ARG A 453 -36.08 2.11 18.53
N TYR A 454 -36.63 3.21 19.05
CA TYR A 454 -36.58 4.53 18.40
C TYR A 454 -35.15 4.95 18.01
N GLU A 455 -34.18 4.74 18.89
CA GLU A 455 -32.76 5.05 18.64
C GLU A 455 -32.15 4.27 17.46
N ALA A 456 -32.60 3.03 17.27
CA ALA A 456 -32.16 2.18 16.16
C ALA A 456 -32.86 2.58 14.86
N ALA A 457 -34.12 3.02 14.94
CA ALA A 457 -34.85 3.58 13.81
C ALA A 457 -34.24 4.91 13.35
N GLU A 458 -33.76 5.75 14.27
CA GLU A 458 -33.01 6.97 13.92
C GLU A 458 -31.73 6.64 13.15
N GLU A 459 -30.93 5.69 13.65
CA GLU A 459 -29.70 5.27 12.97
C GLU A 459 -30.00 4.69 11.58
N LEU A 460 -31.03 3.84 11.47
CA LEU A 460 -31.47 3.28 10.19
C LEU A 460 -31.94 4.37 9.23
N GLY A 461 -32.74 5.33 9.69
CA GLY A 461 -33.20 6.45 8.89
C GLY A 461 -32.03 7.31 8.40
N SER A 462 -31.02 7.54 9.24
CA SER A 462 -29.79 8.21 8.85
C SER A 462 -29.07 7.45 7.73
N ARG A 463 -28.89 6.13 7.86
CA ARG A 463 -28.28 5.29 6.81
C ARG A 463 -29.05 5.34 5.50
N ILE A 464 -30.38 5.30 5.53
CA ILE A 464 -31.22 5.41 4.33
C ILE A 464 -31.01 6.76 3.63
N ARG A 465 -30.94 7.87 4.38
CA ARG A 465 -30.69 9.20 3.80
C ARG A 465 -29.28 9.40 3.24
N HIS A 466 -28.31 8.56 3.63
CA HIS A 466 -26.98 8.56 3.04
C HIS A 466 -26.95 7.90 1.65
N GLU A 467 -28.02 7.21 1.24
CA GLU A 467 -28.18 6.66 -0.10
C GLU A 467 -28.85 7.71 -1.01
N ASP A 468 -28.26 7.98 -2.18
CA ASP A 468 -28.67 9.09 -3.09
C ASP A 468 -30.15 9.08 -3.55
N ARG A 469 -30.84 7.95 -3.42
CA ARG A 469 -32.16 7.70 -4.02
C ARG A 469 -33.31 7.66 -3.02
N PHE A 470 -33.02 7.71 -1.73
CA PHE A 470 -34.01 7.47 -0.70
C PHE A 470 -34.10 8.66 0.24
N ASP A 471 -35.31 8.88 0.74
CA ASP A 471 -35.57 9.81 1.82
C ASP A 471 -36.24 9.05 2.97
N ALA A 472 -36.02 9.52 4.19
CA ALA A 472 -36.56 8.90 5.38
C ALA A 472 -36.96 9.97 6.42
N GLU A 473 -38.22 9.94 6.83
CA GLU A 473 -38.73 10.69 7.96
C GLU A 473 -38.79 9.79 9.21
N LEU A 474 -38.40 10.34 10.36
CA LEU A 474 -38.52 9.66 11.65
C LEU A 474 -39.63 10.32 12.48
N ASP A 475 -40.56 9.51 12.98
CA ASP A 475 -41.61 9.95 13.91
C ASP A 475 -41.80 8.90 15.01
N ALA A 476 -42.35 9.32 16.15
CA ALA A 476 -42.64 8.46 17.30
C ALA A 476 -44.15 8.34 17.52
N MET A 477 -44.58 7.15 17.93
CA MET A 477 -45.95 6.90 18.38
C MET A 477 -45.94 6.36 19.81
N LEU A 478 -46.96 6.75 20.58
CA LEU A 478 -47.18 6.21 21.92
C LEU A 478 -47.63 4.74 21.78
N GLY A 479 -46.77 3.82 22.21
CA GLY A 479 -47.01 2.38 22.15
C GLY A 479 -48.21 1.97 23.01
N VAL A 480 -48.83 0.84 22.67
CA VAL A 480 -49.92 0.25 23.48
C VAL A 480 -49.41 -0.35 24.79
N LEU A 481 -50.21 -0.31 25.86
CA LEU A 481 -49.95 -1.04 27.10
C LEU A 481 -50.90 -2.22 27.25
N PRO A 482 -50.42 -3.42 27.64
CA PRO A 482 -49.00 -3.79 27.75
C PRO A 482 -48.32 -3.88 26.38
N THR A 483 -47.03 -3.56 26.31
CA THR A 483 -46.23 -3.49 25.06
C THR A 483 -45.77 -4.88 24.59
N TYR A 484 -46.69 -5.82 24.40
CA TYR A 484 -46.36 -7.15 23.86
C TYR A 484 -46.71 -7.25 22.37
N THR A 485 -46.01 -8.15 21.66
CA THR A 485 -45.97 -8.19 20.19
C THR A 485 -47.36 -8.29 19.53
N GLN A 486 -48.25 -9.17 20.00
CA GLN A 486 -49.55 -9.36 19.34
C GLN A 486 -50.44 -8.11 19.39
N LEU A 487 -50.51 -7.43 20.53
CA LEU A 487 -51.30 -6.19 20.67
C LEU A 487 -50.65 -5.04 19.91
N GLY A 488 -49.32 -4.91 19.98
CA GLY A 488 -48.58 -3.90 19.23
C GLY A 488 -48.75 -4.04 17.72
N MET A 489 -48.69 -5.26 17.18
CA MET A 489 -48.90 -5.52 15.75
C MET A 489 -50.34 -5.25 15.34
N ALA A 490 -51.32 -5.71 16.13
CA ALA A 490 -52.74 -5.47 15.84
C ALA A 490 -53.06 -3.96 15.78
N ALA A 491 -52.45 -3.15 16.65
CA ALA A 491 -52.61 -1.70 16.67
C ALA A 491 -52.08 -0.98 15.41
N LEU A 492 -51.21 -1.61 14.61
CA LEU A 492 -50.70 -1.03 13.36
C LEU A 492 -51.57 -1.37 12.14
N LEU A 493 -52.50 -2.31 12.27
CA LEU A 493 -53.37 -2.75 11.17
C LEU A 493 -54.66 -1.91 11.09
N PRO A 494 -55.41 -1.95 9.98
CA PRO A 494 -56.71 -1.29 9.90
C PRO A 494 -57.70 -1.89 10.92
N HIS A 495 -58.31 -1.07 11.77
CA HIS A 495 -59.30 -1.49 12.76
C HIS A 495 -60.19 -0.30 13.19
N ASP A 496 -61.40 -0.60 13.67
CA ASP A 496 -62.31 0.40 14.29
C ASP A 496 -62.22 0.41 15.83
N GLY A 497 -61.59 -0.61 16.40
CA GLY A 497 -61.33 -0.77 17.83
C GLY A 497 -60.59 -2.08 18.09
N LEU A 498 -59.90 -2.17 19.23
CA LEU A 498 -59.25 -3.40 19.68
C LEU A 498 -59.83 -3.81 21.02
N LYS A 499 -60.11 -5.10 21.19
CA LYS A 499 -60.51 -5.67 22.48
C LYS A 499 -59.85 -7.01 22.70
N HIS A 500 -59.81 -7.47 23.94
CA HIS A 500 -59.40 -8.84 24.22
C HIS A 500 -60.59 -9.79 24.11
N SER A 501 -60.35 -11.04 23.70
CA SER A 501 -61.30 -12.12 23.91
C SER A 501 -61.56 -12.31 25.41
N GLU A 502 -62.69 -12.90 25.79
CA GLU A 502 -63.05 -13.10 27.21
C GLU A 502 -61.96 -13.84 28.02
N ALA A 503 -61.18 -14.70 27.36
CA ALA A 503 -60.06 -15.41 27.97
C ALA A 503 -58.73 -14.62 27.99
N ALA A 504 -58.71 -13.36 27.52
CA ALA A 504 -57.54 -12.50 27.37
C ALA A 504 -56.40 -13.05 26.49
N LYS A 505 -56.67 -14.09 25.69
CA LYS A 505 -55.64 -14.79 24.87
C LYS A 505 -55.49 -14.25 23.45
N ILE A 506 -56.51 -13.56 22.94
CA ILE A 506 -56.57 -13.11 21.54
C ILE A 506 -56.95 -11.63 21.52
N VAL A 507 -56.28 -10.85 20.68
CA VAL A 507 -56.67 -9.47 20.36
C VAL A 507 -57.66 -9.53 19.19
N LEU A 508 -58.86 -8.98 19.40
CA LEU A 508 -60.00 -8.97 18.48
C LEU A 508 -60.24 -7.57 17.92
#